data_AF-C5LMH6-F1
#
_entry.id   AF-C5LMH6-F1
#
_cell.length_a   1.000
_cell.length_b   1.000
_cell.length_c   1.000
_cell.angle_alpha   90.00
_cell.angle_beta   90.00
_cell.angle_gamma   90.00
#
_symmetry.space_group_name_H-M   'P 1'
#
loop_
_entity.id
_entity.type
_entity.pdbx_description
1 polymer ?
#
loop_
_entity_poly.entity_id
_entity_poly.type
_entity_poly.pdbx_seq_one_letter_code
_entity_poly.pdbx_strand_id
1 'polypeptide(L)' 'TNQRPCFKCGQVGHFARDCTAPDTRACFRCGETGHLARDCPNEDTRPESDRAPRGRGAEGRNCFKCGQPGHFARDCPN' A
#
# COMPACT_ATOMS: atom_id res chain seq x y z
N THR A 1 13.95 10.44 22.79
CA THR A 1 14.84 9.44 22.14
C THR A 1 14.04 8.59 21.18
N ASN A 2 14.39 8.59 19.90
CA ASN A 2 13.69 7.74 18.93
C ASN A 2 14.18 6.29 19.07
N GLN A 3 13.41 5.50 19.83
CA GLN A 3 13.73 4.11 20.15
C GLN A 3 13.30 3.13 19.05
N ARG A 4 12.66 3.61 17.98
CA ARG A 4 12.23 2.73 16.89
C ARG A 4 13.44 2.46 15.99
N PRO A 5 13.78 1.19 15.71
CA PRO A 5 14.83 0.87 14.76
C PRO A 5 14.43 1.41 13.40
N CYS A 6 15.39 2.05 12.72
CA CYS A 6 15.20 2.53 11.38
C CYS A 6 14.81 1.36 10.50
N PHE A 7 13.66 1.47 9.86
CA PHE A 7 13.19 0.40 8.99
C PHE A 7 14.18 0.12 7.85
N LYS A 8 15.04 1.09 7.44
CA LYS A 8 15.95 0.94 6.29
C LYS A 8 17.18 0.12 6.64
N CYS A 9 17.78 0.36 7.80
CA CYS A 9 19.06 -0.26 8.20
C CYS A 9 19.02 -0.97 9.55
N GLY A 10 17.89 -0.99 10.25
CA GLY A 10 17.72 -1.59 11.58
C GLY A 10 18.29 -0.79 12.75
N GLN A 11 19.04 0.30 12.51
CA GLN A 11 19.65 1.08 13.58
C GLN A 11 18.70 2.08 14.23
N VAL A 12 18.75 2.20 15.56
CA VAL A 12 17.97 3.18 16.33
C VAL A 12 18.63 4.56 16.32
N GLY A 13 17.89 5.60 16.72
CA GLY A 13 18.42 6.96 16.84
C GLY A 13 18.13 7.89 15.66
N HIS A 14 17.55 7.40 14.57
CA HIS A 14 17.10 8.20 13.43
C HIS A 14 15.80 7.66 12.82
N PHE A 15 15.10 8.48 12.04
CA PHE A 15 13.92 8.04 11.29
C PHE A 15 14.32 7.46 9.93
N ALA A 16 13.48 6.59 9.36
CA ALA A 16 13.71 6.02 8.03
C ALA A 16 13.84 7.07 6.91
N ARG A 17 13.31 8.28 7.12
CA ARG A 17 13.42 9.41 6.18
C ARG A 17 14.83 10.01 6.18
N ASP A 18 15.44 10.10 7.34
CA ASP A 18 16.78 10.67 7.59
C ASP A 18 17.89 9.62 7.50
N CYS A 19 17.53 8.37 7.18
CA CYS A 19 18.50 7.30 6.99
C CYS A 19 19.20 7.44 5.64
N THR A 20 20.51 7.65 5.69
CA THR A 20 21.43 7.76 4.55
C THR A 20 21.97 6.41 4.09
N ALA A 21 21.71 5.32 4.82
CA ALA A 21 22.10 3.99 4.42
C ALA A 21 21.34 3.56 3.14
N PRO A 22 21.96 2.77 2.26
CA PRO A 22 21.30 2.22 1.10
C PRO A 22 20.09 1.39 1.53
N ASP A 23 18.98 1.47 0.79
CA ASP A 23 17.79 0.67 1.05
C ASP A 23 18.13 -0.80 0.70
N THR A 24 18.59 -1.55 1.70
CA THR A 24 18.93 -2.98 1.55
C THR A 24 17.69 -3.88 1.51
N ARG A 25 16.49 -3.28 1.52
CA ARG A 25 15.25 -4.03 1.58
C ARG A 25 14.92 -4.58 0.21
N ALA A 26 14.53 -5.85 0.22
CA ALA A 26 13.85 -6.45 -0.90
C ALA A 26 12.41 -5.91 -1.00
N CYS A 27 11.92 -5.75 -2.22
CA CYS A 27 10.52 -5.49 -2.49
C CYS A 27 9.69 -6.60 -1.83
N PHE A 28 8.82 -6.24 -0.90
CA PHE A 28 7.92 -7.20 -0.25
C PHE A 28 6.92 -7.89 -1.21
N ARG A 29 6.92 -7.51 -2.49
CA ARG A 29 6.09 -8.11 -3.55
C ARG A 29 6.87 -9.08 -4.44
N CYS A 30 8.09 -8.77 -4.88
CA CYS A 30 8.87 -9.64 -5.79
C CYS A 30 10.18 -10.19 -5.19
N GLY A 31 10.62 -9.70 -4.04
CA GLY A 31 11.88 -10.13 -3.41
C GLY A 31 13.14 -9.47 -3.96
N GLU A 32 13.04 -8.59 -4.96
CA GLU A 32 14.19 -7.87 -5.53
C GLU A 32 14.57 -6.63 -4.72
N THR A 33 15.86 -6.35 -4.56
CA THR A 33 16.36 -5.16 -3.87
C THR A 33 16.41 -3.94 -4.80
N GLY A 34 16.43 -2.74 -4.23
CA GLY A 34 16.51 -1.48 -5.00
C GLY A 34 15.17 -0.76 -5.19
N HIS A 35 14.04 -1.40 -4.86
CA HIS A 35 12.73 -0.76 -4.82
C HIS A 35 11.85 -1.37 -3.71
N LEU A 36 10.81 -0.63 -3.29
CA LEU A 36 9.83 -1.10 -2.29
C LEU A 36 8.57 -1.64 -2.97
N ALA A 37 7.72 -2.37 -2.24
CA ALA A 37 6.44 -2.87 -2.76
C ALA A 37 5.55 -1.78 -3.40
N ARG A 38 5.68 -0.52 -2.96
CA ARG A 38 4.96 0.62 -3.52
C ARG A 38 5.47 1.07 -4.89
N ASP A 39 6.76 0.86 -5.14
CA ASP A 39 7.50 1.25 -6.35
C ASP A 39 7.83 0.03 -7.22
N CYS A 40 7.35 -1.15 -6.81
CA CYS A 40 7.63 -2.41 -7.46
C CYS A 40 7.03 -2.41 -8.87
N PRO A 41 7.86 -2.49 -9.93
CA PRO A 41 7.41 -2.41 -11.32
C PRO A 41 6.58 -3.64 -11.71
N ASN A 42 6.74 -4.75 -10.97
CA ASN A 42 5.90 -5.93 -11.11
C ASN A 42 4.45 -5.60 -10.73
N GLU A 43 3.56 -5.77 -11.70
CA GLU A 43 2.12 -5.71 -11.55
C GLU A 43 1.71 -6.61 -10.39
N ASP A 44 0.93 -6.09 -9.43
CA ASP A 44 0.55 -6.78 -8.20
C ASP A 44 0.09 -8.21 -8.48
N THR A 45 0.89 -9.26 -8.33
CA THR A 45 0.43 -10.65 -8.61
C THR A 45 -0.65 -11.17 -7.64
N ARG A 46 -1.12 -10.31 -6.73
CA ARG A 46 -2.26 -10.55 -5.86
C ARG A 46 -3.53 -10.73 -6.68
N PRO A 47 -4.47 -11.57 -6.24
CA PRO A 47 -5.78 -11.70 -6.87
C PRO A 47 -6.40 -10.32 -7.05
N GLU A 48 -7.13 -10.12 -8.14
CA GLU A 48 -7.78 -8.85 -8.46
C GLU A 48 -8.62 -8.30 -7.30
N SER A 49 -9.28 -9.19 -6.54
CA SER A 49 -10.05 -8.85 -5.33
C SER A 49 -9.21 -8.26 -4.19
N ASP A 50 -7.93 -8.61 -4.10
CA ASP A 50 -7.00 -8.17 -3.05
C ASP A 50 -6.11 -7.01 -3.49
N ARG A 51 -6.17 -6.65 -4.78
CA ARG A 51 -5.50 -5.45 -5.28
C ARG A 51 -6.22 -4.23 -4.70
N ALA A 52 -5.53 -3.52 -3.82
CA ALA A 52 -5.93 -2.16 -3.51
C ALA A 52 -5.96 -1.36 -4.83
N PRO A 53 -7.09 -0.73 -5.20
CA PRO A 53 -7.21 -0.04 -6.48
C PRO A 53 -6.13 1.05 -6.55
N ARG A 54 -5.28 0.97 -7.58
CA ARG A 54 -4.29 2.01 -7.86
C ARG A 54 -5.01 3.21 -8.46
N GLY A 55 -5.52 4.09 -7.61
CA GLY A 55 -6.18 5.30 -8.09
C GLY A 55 -7.09 5.92 -7.04
N ARG A 56 -7.01 7.24 -6.93
CA ARG A 56 -7.99 8.04 -6.20
C ARG A 56 -9.32 7.98 -6.95
N GLY A 57 -10.28 7.23 -6.44
CA GLY A 57 -11.64 7.34 -6.98
C GLY A 57 -12.51 6.18 -6.57
N ALA A 58 -13.72 6.50 -6.13
CA ALA A 58 -14.72 5.60 -5.60
C ALA A 58 -15.38 4.72 -6.68
N GLU A 59 -14.64 4.21 -7.66
CA GLU A 59 -15.19 3.55 -8.86
C GLU A 59 -15.19 2.02 -8.74
N GLY A 60 -15.65 1.51 -7.60
CA GLY A 60 -15.75 0.06 -7.38
C GLY A 60 -16.43 -0.33 -6.08
N ARG A 61 -17.03 0.63 -5.36
CA ARG A 61 -17.81 0.32 -4.17
C ARG A 61 -19.27 0.30 -4.55
N ASN A 62 -19.74 -0.91 -4.83
CA ASN A 62 -21.15 -1.23 -4.85
C ASN A 62 -21.80 -0.79 -3.53
N CYS A 63 -23.05 -0.34 -3.59
CA CYS A 63 -23.82 0.00 -2.43
C CYS A 63 -23.86 -1.20 -1.46
N PHE A 64 -23.34 -1.03 -0.23
CA PHE A 64 -23.31 -2.10 0.77
C PHE A 64 -24.70 -2.59 1.22
N LYS A 65 -25.79 -1.89 0.84
CA LYS A 65 -27.17 -2.32 1.10
C LYS A 65 -27.77 -3.15 -0.04
N CYS A 66 -27.58 -2.73 -1.31
CA CYS A 66 -28.26 -3.36 -2.45
C CYS A 66 -27.31 -3.99 -3.50
N GLY A 67 -25.99 -3.84 -3.33
CA GLY A 67 -24.98 -4.38 -4.24
C GLY A 67 -24.87 -3.66 -5.60
N GLN A 68 -25.65 -2.60 -5.84
CA GLN A 68 -25.59 -1.87 -7.11
C GLN A 68 -24.44 -0.85 -7.14
N PRO A 69 -23.69 -0.75 -8.26
CA PRO A 69 -22.67 0.29 -8.44
C PRO A 69 -23.33 1.66 -8.71
N GLY A 70 -22.57 2.74 -8.52
CA GLY A 70 -23.00 4.10 -8.86
C GLY A 70 -23.54 4.94 -7.70
N HIS A 71 -23.74 4.36 -6.50
CA HIS A 71 -24.14 5.10 -5.30
C HIS A 71 -23.59 4.46 -4.01
N PHE A 72 -23.53 5.23 -2.93
CA PHE A 72 -23.12 4.73 -1.60
C PHE A 72 -24.31 4.21 -0.79
N ALA A 73 -24.07 3.37 0.22
CA ALA A 73 -25.12 2.84 1.12
C ALA A 73 -25.99 3.90 1.83
N ARG A 74 -25.53 5.15 1.83
CA ARG A 74 -26.23 6.32 2.38
C ARG A 74 -27.17 6.99 1.39
N ASP A 75 -26.89 6.82 0.10
CA ASP A 75 -27.64 7.37 -1.03
C ASP A 75 -28.50 6.28 -1.71
N CYS A 76 -28.60 5.10 -1.08
CA CYS A 76 -29.43 4.01 -1.57
C CYS A 76 -30.90 4.45 -1.49
N PRO A 77 -31.61 4.55 -2.64
CA PRO A 77 -33.06 4.62 -2.60
C PRO A 77 -33.53 3.30 -1.99
N ASN A 78 -34.24 3.40 -0.86
CA ASN A 78 -34.61 2.29 0.04
C ASN A 78 -34.88 0.95 -0.66
#